data_AF-A0A448IGR7-F1
#
_entry.id   AF-A0A448IGR7-F1
#
_cell.length_a   1.000
_cell.length_b   1.000
_cell.length_c   1.000
_cell.angle_alpha   90.00
_cell.angle_beta   90.00
_cell.angle_gamma   90.00
#
_symmetry.space_group_name_H-M   'P 1'
#
loop_
_entity.id
_entity.type
_entity.pdbx_description
1 polymer ?
#
loop_
_entity_poly.entity_id
_entity_poly.type
_entity_poly.pdbx_seq_one_letter_code
_entity_poly.pdbx_strand_id
1 'polypeptide(L)'
;MIVLAGAAAALLGSSALAVAQPPNINAMPPANPKDYSANDGNWYVFSALDGVTCVVDRGSGSYGCSGPLPAAPNGANMVTGNVRGGVGFASADRPMYGAVENAPALPPNSRLSFQTVSCGNDGFATSCINTLNQSGFVISPAGSFAF
;
A
#
# COMPACT_ATOMS: atom_id res chain seq x y z
N MET A 1 -15.39 12.32 -63.84
CA MET A 1 -15.00 11.02 -63.29
C MET A 1 -15.08 11.11 -61.77
N ILE A 2 -15.78 10.14 -61.20
CA ILE A 2 -15.97 9.78 -59.78
C ILE A 2 -14.57 9.62 -59.12
N VAL A 3 -14.32 9.92 -57.84
CA VAL A 3 -14.64 9.11 -56.64
C VAL A 3 -14.64 9.96 -55.35
N LEU A 4 -15.72 9.83 -54.58
CA LEU A 4 -15.82 10.11 -53.13
C LEU A 4 -14.92 9.14 -52.34
N ALA A 5 -14.16 9.61 -51.36
CA ALA A 5 -13.78 8.79 -50.21
C ALA A 5 -13.51 9.68 -48.98
N GLY A 6 -14.46 9.69 -48.05
CA GLY A 6 -14.20 10.14 -46.68
C GLY A 6 -13.39 9.09 -45.92
N ALA A 7 -12.64 9.52 -44.90
CA ALA A 7 -12.11 8.62 -43.89
C ALA A 7 -11.97 9.35 -42.55
N ALA A 8 -12.50 8.67 -41.54
CA ALA A 8 -12.72 9.08 -40.16
C ALA A 8 -11.50 9.67 -39.44
N ALA A 9 -11.76 10.68 -38.60
CA ALA A 9 -10.91 11.03 -37.48
C ALA A 9 -10.94 9.87 -36.47
N ALA A 10 -9.98 8.96 -36.57
CA ALA A 10 -9.70 7.98 -35.53
C ALA A 10 -8.90 8.68 -34.42
N LEU A 11 -9.62 9.23 -33.43
CA LEU A 11 -9.05 9.50 -32.11
C LEU A 11 -8.71 8.15 -31.48
N LEU A 12 -7.50 7.67 -31.69
CA LEU A 12 -6.92 6.59 -30.90
C LEU A 12 -6.74 7.12 -29.48
N GLY A 13 -7.77 6.94 -28.66
CA GLY A 13 -7.72 7.12 -27.23
C GLY A 13 -6.80 6.06 -26.63
N SER A 14 -5.50 6.35 -26.64
CA SER A 14 -4.56 5.67 -25.76
C SER A 14 -4.95 6.09 -24.34
N SER A 15 -5.72 5.25 -23.64
CA SER A 15 -5.75 5.29 -22.18
C SER A 15 -4.33 4.98 -21.73
N ALA A 16 -3.50 6.03 -21.65
CA ALA A 16 -2.28 6.00 -20.88
C ALA A 16 -2.72 5.56 -19.49
N LEU A 17 -2.49 4.30 -19.16
CA LEU A 17 -2.40 3.87 -17.79
C LEU A 17 -1.30 4.75 -17.23
N ALA A 18 -1.67 5.85 -16.58
CA ALA A 18 -0.75 6.59 -15.75
C ALA A 18 -0.24 5.54 -14.78
N VAL A 19 0.99 5.06 -15.00
CA VAL A 19 1.66 4.23 -14.01
C VAL A 19 1.75 5.18 -12.83
N ALA A 20 0.96 4.95 -11.79
CA ALA A 20 1.00 5.78 -10.61
C ALA A 20 2.44 5.70 -10.13
N GLN A 21 3.17 6.82 -10.21
CA GLN A 21 4.55 6.86 -9.74
C GLN A 21 4.53 6.43 -8.26
N PRO A 22 5.47 5.56 -7.83
CA PRO A 22 5.56 5.14 -6.45
C PRO A 22 5.47 6.36 -5.52
N PRO A 23 4.55 6.37 -4.54
CA PRO A 23 4.38 7.52 -3.66
C PRO A 23 5.68 7.86 -2.94
N ASN A 24 6.03 9.14 -2.86
CA ASN A 24 7.21 9.58 -2.13
C ASN A 24 6.95 9.66 -0.61
N ILE A 25 6.70 8.50 0.00
CA ILE A 25 6.41 8.35 1.43
C ILE A 25 7.56 8.90 2.29
N ASN A 26 8.80 8.79 1.80
CA ASN A 26 10.00 9.26 2.49
C ASN A 26 10.15 10.80 2.52
N ALA A 27 9.23 11.54 1.89
CA ALA A 27 9.10 12.98 2.09
C ALA A 27 8.16 13.35 3.24
N MET A 28 7.31 12.43 3.71
CA MET A 28 6.32 12.70 4.76
C MET A 28 6.98 12.82 6.14
N PRO A 29 6.51 13.73 7.02
CA PRO A 29 6.93 13.79 8.42
C PRO A 29 6.78 12.44 9.15
N PRO A 30 7.75 12.05 10.00
CA PRO A 30 7.62 10.84 10.80
C PRO A 30 6.58 11.05 11.91
N ALA A 31 5.68 10.07 12.05
CA ALA A 31 4.86 9.92 13.24
C ALA A 31 5.73 9.37 14.39
N ASN A 32 5.31 9.61 15.64
CA ASN A 32 6.02 9.09 16.81
C ASN A 32 5.81 7.56 16.92
N PRO A 33 6.85 6.73 16.75
CA PRO A 33 6.68 5.27 16.67
C PRO A 33 6.15 4.63 17.96
N LYS A 34 6.31 5.29 19.11
CA LYS A 34 5.80 4.79 20.40
C LYS A 34 4.27 4.67 20.41
N ASP A 35 3.60 5.55 19.68
CA ASP A 35 2.13 5.60 19.65
C ASP A 35 1.54 4.42 18.86
N TYR A 36 2.37 3.74 18.07
CA TYR A 36 1.99 2.61 17.20
C TYR A 36 2.62 1.30 17.67
N SER A 37 3.31 1.29 18.80
CA SER A 37 4.02 0.13 19.33
C SER A 37 3.04 -0.91 19.88
N ALA A 38 3.13 -2.14 19.39
CA ALA A 38 2.31 -3.27 19.84
C ALA A 38 3.18 -4.52 20.09
N ASN A 39 2.59 -5.54 20.72
CA ASN A 39 3.24 -6.83 20.99
C ASN A 39 4.60 -6.67 21.72
N ASP A 40 4.59 -6.03 22.88
CA ASP A 40 5.78 -5.66 23.67
C ASP A 40 6.83 -4.86 22.89
N GLY A 41 6.37 -4.10 21.89
CA GLY A 41 7.20 -3.30 21.01
C GLY A 41 7.88 -4.08 19.90
N ASN A 42 7.53 -5.35 19.67
CA ASN A 42 8.01 -6.07 18.50
C ASN A 42 7.37 -5.56 17.20
N TRP A 43 6.20 -4.94 17.27
CA TRP A 43 5.48 -4.46 16.09
C TRP A 43 5.22 -2.98 16.14
N TYR A 44 5.14 -2.39 14.95
CA TYR A 44 4.36 -1.20 14.74
C TYR A 44 3.03 -1.56 14.08
N VAL A 45 1.92 -1.08 14.62
CA VAL A 45 0.58 -1.34 14.09
C VAL A 45 -0.19 -0.04 13.90
N PHE A 46 -0.92 0.06 12.80
CA PHE A 46 -1.75 1.21 12.50
C PHE A 46 -2.94 0.83 11.63
N SER A 47 -4.02 1.61 11.71
CA SER A 47 -5.14 1.52 10.77
C SER A 47 -4.95 2.48 9.59
N ALA A 48 -5.35 2.02 8.41
CA ALA A 48 -5.08 2.66 7.13
C ALA A 48 -6.36 3.19 6.45
N LEU A 49 -7.26 2.27 6.13
CA LEU A 49 -8.62 2.51 5.65
C LEU A 49 -9.59 1.79 6.59
N ASP A 50 -10.88 1.99 6.39
CA ASP A 50 -11.91 1.31 7.19
C ASP A 50 -11.71 -0.22 7.17
N GLY A 51 -11.52 -0.81 8.35
CA GLY A 51 -11.25 -2.23 8.53
C GLY A 51 -9.87 -2.75 8.07
N VAL A 52 -8.97 -1.89 7.56
CA VAL A 52 -7.61 -2.30 7.14
C VAL A 52 -6.60 -1.99 8.24
N THR A 53 -5.93 -3.04 8.72
CA THR A 53 -4.87 -2.96 9.72
C THR A 53 -3.53 -3.31 9.10
N CYS A 54 -2.53 -2.48 9.35
CA CYS A 54 -1.18 -2.64 8.84
C CYS A 54 -0.20 -2.89 9.98
N VAL A 55 0.77 -3.76 9.75
CA VAL A 55 1.80 -4.14 10.70
C VAL A 55 3.18 -4.02 10.07
N VAL A 56 4.14 -3.53 10.83
CA VAL A 56 5.57 -3.64 10.54
C VAL A 56 6.22 -4.41 11.68
N ASP A 57 6.67 -5.62 11.41
CA ASP A 57 7.39 -6.46 12.36
C ASP A 57 8.85 -6.00 12.45
N ARG A 58 9.26 -5.58 13.64
CA ARG A 58 10.60 -5.07 13.91
C ARG A 58 11.64 -6.18 14.11
N GLY A 59 11.21 -7.42 14.30
CA GLY A 59 12.10 -8.57 14.41
C GLY A 59 12.58 -9.06 13.05
N SER A 60 11.64 -9.24 12.10
CA SER A 60 11.95 -9.74 10.76
C SER A 60 12.05 -8.65 9.69
N GLY A 61 11.53 -7.45 9.96
CA GLY A 61 11.34 -6.39 8.96
C GLY A 61 10.24 -6.72 7.94
N SER A 62 9.45 -7.76 8.17
CA SER A 62 8.25 -8.05 7.39
C SER A 62 7.19 -7.00 7.67
N TYR A 63 6.41 -6.67 6.65
CA TYR A 63 5.38 -5.64 6.75
C TYR A 63 4.20 -6.00 5.88
N GLY A 64 3.03 -5.46 6.17
CA GLY A 64 1.85 -5.76 5.39
C GLY A 64 0.58 -5.19 5.98
N CYS A 65 -0.50 -5.34 5.25
CA CYS A 65 -1.83 -4.96 5.69
C CYS A 65 -2.81 -6.10 5.47
N SER A 66 -3.82 -6.19 6.33
CA SER A 66 -4.91 -7.16 6.26
C SER A 66 -6.25 -6.45 6.45
N GLY A 67 -7.27 -6.89 5.72
CA GLY A 67 -8.61 -6.31 5.78
C GLY A 67 -9.29 -6.25 4.41
N PRO A 68 -10.36 -5.45 4.26
CA PRO A 68 -11.03 -5.25 2.98
C PRO A 68 -10.16 -4.36 2.08
N LEU A 69 -9.26 -4.97 1.30
CA LEU A 69 -8.37 -4.25 0.38
C LEU A 69 -9.13 -3.90 -0.91
N PRO A 70 -9.42 -2.61 -1.20
CA PRO A 70 -10.23 -2.25 -2.36
C PRO A 70 -9.56 -2.67 -3.66
N ALA A 71 -10.32 -3.33 -4.54
CA ALA A 71 -9.87 -3.83 -5.85
C ALA A 71 -8.52 -4.57 -5.85
N ALA A 72 -8.17 -5.23 -4.74
CA ALA A 72 -6.95 -6.02 -4.68
C ALA A 72 -7.00 -7.20 -5.68
N PRO A 73 -5.86 -7.59 -6.26
CA PRO A 73 -5.80 -8.69 -7.22
C PRO A 73 -6.46 -9.96 -6.67
N ASN A 74 -7.33 -10.58 -7.47
CA ASN A 74 -8.07 -11.81 -7.13
C ASN A 74 -8.91 -11.72 -5.84
N GLY A 75 -9.28 -10.52 -5.38
CA GLY A 75 -10.04 -10.33 -4.14
C GLY A 75 -9.21 -10.60 -2.88
N ALA A 76 -7.88 -10.45 -2.96
CA ALA A 76 -6.99 -10.60 -1.83
C ALA A 76 -7.39 -9.70 -0.65
N ASN A 77 -7.29 -10.26 0.56
CA ASN A 77 -7.56 -9.54 1.81
C ASN A 77 -6.28 -9.26 2.62
N MET A 78 -5.12 -9.52 2.00
CA MET A 78 -3.83 -9.37 2.62
C MET A 78 -2.77 -8.97 1.59
N VAL A 79 -1.88 -8.07 1.96
CA VAL A 79 -0.68 -7.72 1.21
C VAL A 79 0.51 -7.78 2.15
N THR A 80 1.60 -8.40 1.71
CA THR A 80 2.82 -8.53 2.52
C THR A 80 4.05 -8.21 1.71
N GLY A 81 5.06 -7.69 2.39
CA GLY A 81 6.41 -7.55 1.92
C GLY A 81 7.40 -7.94 3.00
N ASN A 82 8.66 -8.08 2.62
CA ASN A 82 9.76 -8.23 3.57
C ASN A 82 10.98 -7.44 3.08
N VAL A 83 11.94 -7.21 3.97
CA VAL A 83 13.12 -6.38 3.67
C VAL A 83 13.94 -6.88 2.48
N ARG A 84 13.93 -8.18 2.17
CA ARG A 84 14.78 -8.80 1.14
C ARG A 84 14.00 -9.32 -0.07
N GLY A 85 12.70 -9.10 -0.11
CA GLY A 85 11.78 -9.80 -1.00
C GLY A 85 10.78 -8.85 -1.65
N GLY A 86 10.02 -9.40 -2.59
CA GLY A 86 8.94 -8.69 -3.26
C GLY A 86 7.74 -8.48 -2.35
N VAL A 87 6.79 -7.69 -2.86
CA VAL A 87 5.49 -7.49 -2.26
C VAL A 87 4.47 -8.38 -2.97
N GLY A 88 3.56 -9.00 -2.23
CA GLY A 88 2.57 -9.91 -2.77
C GLY A 88 1.20 -9.77 -2.11
N PHE A 89 0.15 -9.91 -2.92
CA PHE A 89 -1.22 -10.03 -2.46
C PHE A 89 -1.60 -11.50 -2.28
N ALA A 90 -2.35 -11.78 -1.22
CA ALA A 90 -2.85 -13.12 -0.91
C ALA A 90 -4.22 -13.05 -0.26
N SER A 91 -4.94 -14.17 -0.32
CA SER A 91 -6.14 -14.41 0.48
C SER A 91 -5.79 -15.31 1.66
N ALA A 92 -6.14 -14.88 2.86
CA ALA A 92 -5.90 -15.64 4.08
C ALA A 92 -7.13 -15.61 4.99
N ASP A 93 -7.42 -16.72 5.67
CA ASP A 93 -8.53 -16.80 6.63
C ASP A 93 -8.28 -15.99 7.91
N ARG A 94 -7.03 -15.53 8.10
CA ARG A 94 -6.58 -14.78 9.28
C ARG A 94 -5.60 -13.67 8.87
N PRO A 95 -5.55 -12.54 9.61
CA PRO A 95 -4.56 -11.49 9.37
C PRO A 95 -3.13 -11.98 9.57
N MET A 96 -2.16 -11.32 8.92
CA MET A 96 -0.72 -11.64 8.93
C MET A 96 -0.12 -11.85 10.32
N TYR A 97 -0.65 -11.16 11.33
CA TYR A 97 -0.16 -11.16 12.69
C TYR A 97 -1.29 -11.35 13.72
N GLY A 98 -2.40 -11.96 13.30
CA GLY A 98 -3.61 -12.05 14.10
C GLY A 98 -4.40 -10.74 14.14
N ALA A 99 -5.56 -10.78 14.77
CA ALA A 99 -6.40 -9.59 14.94
C ALA A 99 -5.72 -8.63 15.92
N VAL A 100 -5.48 -7.40 15.47
CA VAL A 100 -5.07 -6.30 16.35
C VAL A 100 -6.28 -5.39 16.51
N GLU A 101 -6.85 -5.38 17.71
CA GLU A 101 -7.99 -4.52 18.01
C GLU A 101 -7.52 -3.08 18.24
N ASN A 102 -8.33 -2.11 17.80
CA ASN A 102 -8.12 -0.69 18.04
C ASN A 102 -6.75 -0.14 17.59
N ALA A 103 -6.24 -0.64 16.45
CA ALA A 103 -5.01 -0.11 15.86
C ALA A 103 -5.13 1.41 15.61
N PRO A 104 -4.22 2.23 16.15
CA PRO A 104 -4.29 3.68 16.03
C PRO A 104 -4.20 4.10 14.56
N ALA A 105 -5.02 5.08 14.16
CA ALA A 105 -4.98 5.59 12.79
C ALA A 105 -3.68 6.35 12.55
N LEU A 106 -3.01 6.07 11.42
CA LEU A 106 -1.87 6.87 10.99
C LEU A 106 -2.38 8.20 10.41
N PRO A 107 -2.02 9.37 10.96
CA PRO A 107 -2.50 10.65 10.49
C PRO A 107 -2.20 10.87 9.00
N PRO A 108 -3.07 11.60 8.28
CA PRO A 108 -2.76 12.07 6.94
C PRO A 108 -1.42 12.82 6.87
N ASN A 109 -0.70 12.63 5.77
CA ASN A 109 0.63 13.18 5.52
C ASN A 109 1.66 12.81 6.60
N SER A 110 1.61 11.57 7.10
CA SER A 110 2.60 11.07 8.04
C SER A 110 3.10 9.69 7.66
N ARG A 111 4.30 9.35 8.15
CA ARG A 111 4.92 8.04 7.94
C ARG A 111 5.39 7.39 9.21
N LEU A 112 5.43 6.07 9.18
CA LEU A 112 6.08 5.21 10.15
C LEU A 112 7.19 4.45 9.45
N SER A 113 8.41 4.55 9.97
CA SER A 113 9.59 3.95 9.36
C SER A 113 10.26 2.98 10.31
N PHE A 114 10.69 1.85 9.76
CA PHE A 114 11.56 0.88 10.42
C PHE A 114 12.59 0.37 9.43
N GLN A 115 13.87 0.59 9.72
CA GLN A 115 14.99 0.25 8.83
C GLN A 115 14.78 0.82 7.42
N THR A 116 14.66 -0.03 6.40
CA THR A 116 14.44 0.37 4.99
C THR A 116 12.96 0.44 4.62
N VAL A 117 12.06 0.04 5.51
CA VAL A 117 10.62 0.04 5.27
C VAL A 117 10.02 1.34 5.81
N SER A 118 9.26 2.03 4.96
CA SER A 118 8.45 3.19 5.33
C SER A 118 7.02 2.95 4.89
N CYS A 119 6.08 3.03 5.83
CA CYS A 119 4.65 3.06 5.55
C CYS A 119 4.11 4.46 5.82
N GLY A 120 3.25 4.98 4.96
CA GLY A 120 2.68 6.31 5.13
C GLY A 120 1.25 6.38 4.65
N ASN A 121 0.55 7.38 5.19
CA ASN A 121 -0.78 7.76 4.77
C ASN A 121 -0.71 9.17 4.20
N ASP A 122 -1.09 9.38 2.94
CA ASP A 122 -1.14 10.71 2.31
C ASP A 122 -2.48 11.44 2.52
N GLY A 123 -3.42 10.81 3.25
CA GLY A 123 -4.78 11.28 3.45
C GLY A 123 -5.80 10.68 2.48
N PHE A 124 -5.34 9.95 1.46
CA PHE A 124 -6.18 9.23 0.51
C PHE A 124 -5.80 7.75 0.42
N ALA A 125 -4.51 7.45 0.36
CA ALA A 125 -3.94 6.13 0.23
C ALA A 125 -2.95 5.85 1.36
N THR A 126 -2.92 4.59 1.78
CA THR A 126 -1.83 4.04 2.59
C THR A 126 -0.88 3.30 1.68
N SER A 127 0.41 3.58 1.81
CA SER A 127 1.44 2.96 1.00
C SER A 127 2.61 2.52 1.86
N CYS A 128 3.22 1.38 1.55
CA CYS A 128 4.46 0.94 2.17
C CYS A 128 5.51 0.70 1.10
N ILE A 129 6.72 1.22 1.32
CA ILE A 129 7.86 1.06 0.42
C ILE A 129 9.06 0.52 1.17
N ASN A 130 9.78 -0.40 0.53
CA ASN A 130 11.10 -0.81 0.95
C ASN A 130 12.15 -0.10 0.09
N THR A 131 12.95 0.78 0.70
CA THR A 131 13.97 1.54 -0.02
C THR A 131 15.14 0.70 -0.50
N LEU A 132 15.29 -0.53 0.00
CA LEU A 132 16.37 -1.43 -0.41
C LEU A 132 16.23 -1.90 -1.86
N ASN A 133 15.02 -2.26 -2.27
CA ASN A 133 14.71 -2.82 -3.59
C ASN A 133 13.64 -2.03 -4.34
N GLN A 134 13.21 -0.90 -3.78
CA GLN A 134 12.19 0.00 -4.33
C GLN A 134 10.83 -0.66 -4.56
N SER A 135 10.58 -1.82 -3.93
CA SER A 135 9.28 -2.48 -4.00
C SER A 135 8.33 -1.91 -2.95
N GLY A 136 7.04 -2.06 -3.21
CA GLY A 136 6.03 -1.56 -2.30
C GLY A 136 4.61 -1.94 -2.68
N PHE A 137 3.66 -1.40 -1.94
CA PHE A 137 2.26 -1.44 -2.28
C PHE A 137 1.58 -0.12 -1.97
N VAL A 138 0.43 0.07 -2.61
CA VAL A 138 -0.53 1.14 -2.34
C VAL A 138 -1.88 0.49 -2.08
N ILE A 139 -2.58 0.99 -1.07
CA ILE A 139 -3.96 0.66 -0.74
C ILE A 139 -4.74 1.97 -0.72
N SER A 140 -5.74 2.08 -1.59
CA SER A 140 -6.57 3.28 -1.69
C SER A 140 -8.01 2.91 -1.98
N PRO A 141 -8.99 3.81 -1.76
CA PRO A 141 -10.36 3.60 -2.21
C PRO A 141 -10.50 3.36 -3.72
N ALA A 142 -9.55 3.85 -4.54
CA ALA A 142 -9.54 3.66 -5.99
C ALA A 142 -8.96 2.30 -6.42
N GLY A 143 -8.32 1.58 -5.49
CA GLY A 143 -7.73 0.26 -5.74
C GLY A 143 -6.42 0.04 -5.01
N SER A 144 -5.97 -1.22 -5.03
CA SER A 144 -4.75 -1.68 -4.37
C SER A 144 -3.83 -2.38 -5.37
N PHE A 145 -2.53 -2.07 -5.31
CA PHE A 145 -1.53 -2.65 -6.21
C PHE A 145 -0.15 -2.72 -5.54
N ALA A 146 0.73 -3.53 -6.12
CA ALA A 146 2.12 -3.69 -5.72
C ALA A 146 3.04 -3.34 -6.89
N PHE A 147 4.27 -2.93 -6.58
CA PHE A 147 5.30 -2.55 -7.54
C PHE A 147 6.68 -2.99 -7.06
#